data_AF-A0A2E1F912-F1
#
_entry.id   AF-A0A2E1F912-F1
#
_cell.length_a   1.000
_cell.length_b   1.000
_cell.length_c   1.000
_cell.angle_alpha   90.00
_cell.angle_beta   90.00
_cell.angle_gamma   90.00
#
_symmetry.space_group_name_H-M   'P 1'
#
loop_
_entity.id
_entity.type
_entity.pdbx_description
1 polymer ?
#
loop_
_entity_poly.entity_id
_entity_poly.type
_entity_poly.pdbx_seq_one_letter_code
_entity_poly.pdbx_strand_id
1 'polypeptide(L)'
;YAEVLGMVASFYANNRIPVTLPLIIAMTALTRMIILQSKDLNAINIIYEATGILILALAAYIMTLKDKISLKKLILREKLEESQSED
;
A
#
# COMPACT_ATOMS: atom_id res chain seq x y z
N TYR A 1 15.98 -1.00 5.82
CA TYR A 1 15.71 -2.21 6.62
C TYR A 1 14.78 -1.96 7.80
N ALA A 2 14.97 -0.88 8.59
CA ALA A 2 14.09 -0.54 9.70
C ALA A 2 12.60 -0.40 9.32
N GLU A 3 12.30 0.15 8.14
CA GLU A 3 10.90 0.29 7.65
C GLU A 3 10.23 -1.06 7.36
N VAL A 4 10.95 -2.02 6.78
CA VAL A 4 10.44 -3.38 6.51
C VAL A 4 10.21 -4.12 7.83
N LEU A 5 11.13 -3.96 8.79
CA LEU A 5 10.98 -4.51 10.15
C LEU A 5 9.77 -3.91 10.89
N GLY A 6 9.52 -2.60 10.77
CA GLY A 6 8.33 -1.96 11.34
C GLY A 6 7.02 -2.50 10.77
N MET A 7 7.02 -2.84 9.47
CA MET A 7 5.88 -3.47 8.82
C MET A 7 5.63 -4.91 9.29
N VAL A 8 6.70 -5.69 9.49
CA VAL A 8 6.62 -7.07 10.02
C VAL A 8 6.23 -7.06 11.50
N ALA A 9 6.70 -6.09 12.28
CA ALA A 9 6.29 -5.90 13.68
C ALA A 9 4.79 -5.53 13.79
N SER A 10 4.31 -4.65 12.91
CA SER A 10 2.88 -4.31 12.82
C SER A 10 2.03 -5.49 12.36
N PHE A 11 2.57 -6.33 11.46
CA PHE A 11 1.92 -7.55 11.00
C PHE A 11 1.71 -8.57 12.13
N TYR A 12 2.70 -8.74 13.02
CA TYR A 12 2.59 -9.64 14.17
C TYR A 12 1.62 -9.14 15.24
N ALA A 13 1.44 -7.83 15.36
CA ALA A 13 0.58 -7.22 16.38
C ALA A 13 -0.91 -7.20 16.00
N ASN A 14 -1.26 -7.08 14.71
CA ASN A 14 -2.64 -6.85 14.28
C ASN A 14 -3.13 -7.79 13.15
N ASN A 15 -2.35 -8.79 12.75
CA ASN A 15 -2.70 -9.76 11.70
C ASN A 15 -3.11 -9.12 10.35
N ARG A 16 -2.81 -7.83 10.15
CA ARG A 16 -3.15 -7.01 8.99
C ARG A 16 -1.85 -6.41 8.45
N ILE A 17 -1.55 -6.72 7.19
CA ILE A 17 -0.40 -6.15 6.48
C ILE A 17 -0.84 -4.76 6.02
N PRO A 18 -0.19 -3.66 6.43
CA PRO A 18 -0.38 -2.37 5.80
C PRO A 18 0.29 -2.38 4.42
N VAL A 19 -0.35 -3.07 3.49
CA VAL A 19 0.00 -3.30 2.08
C VAL A 19 0.24 -2.01 1.28
N THR A 20 -0.17 -0.85 1.82
CA THR A 20 0.12 0.47 1.26
C THR A 20 1.62 0.81 1.34
N LEU A 21 2.31 0.46 2.44
CA LEU A 21 3.71 0.82 2.64
C LEU A 21 4.69 0.12 1.67
N PRO A 22 4.64 -1.21 1.44
CA PRO A 22 5.48 -1.88 0.43
C PRO A 22 5.23 -1.36 -0.98
N LEU A 23 3.98 -1.00 -1.26
CA LEU A 23 3.55 -0.55 -2.58
C LEU A 23 4.15 0.83 -2.91
N ILE A 24 4.17 1.75 -1.93
CA ILE A 24 4.84 3.07 -2.07
C ILE A 24 6.36 2.92 -2.26
N ILE A 25 6.99 2.01 -1.52
CA ILE A 25 8.43 1.72 -1.68
C ILE A 25 8.72 1.20 -3.09
N ALA A 26 7.91 0.27 -3.60
CA ALA A 26 8.04 -0.25 -4.95
C ALA A 26 7.86 0.85 -6.01
N MET A 27 6.83 1.70 -5.91
CA MET A 27 6.61 2.80 -6.84
C MET A 27 7.80 3.78 -6.87
N THR A 28 8.35 4.11 -5.71
CA THR A 28 9.49 5.03 -5.59
C THR A 28 10.76 4.42 -6.20
N ALA A 29 11.01 3.14 -5.95
CA ALA A 29 12.13 2.39 -6.55
C ALA A 29 12.02 2.31 -8.08
N LEU A 30 10.82 2.00 -8.59
CA LEU A 30 10.55 1.95 -10.04
C LEU A 30 10.75 3.32 -10.69
N THR A 31 10.21 4.39 -10.11
CA THR A 31 10.39 5.75 -10.64
C THR A 31 11.86 6.14 -10.71
N ARG A 32 12.64 5.82 -9.67
CA ARG A 32 14.09 6.07 -9.66
C ARG A 32 14.82 5.26 -10.72
N MET A 33 14.41 4.01 -10.94
CA MET A 33 14.96 3.14 -11.98
C MET A 33 14.70 3.69 -13.38
N ILE A 34 13.48 4.16 -13.66
CA ILE A 34 13.13 4.77 -14.96
C ILE A 34 14.05 5.95 -15.26
N ILE A 35 14.23 6.86 -14.32
CA ILE A 35 15.07 8.06 -14.51
C ILE A 35 16.52 7.67 -14.80
N LEU A 36 17.06 6.65 -14.12
CA LEU A 36 18.43 6.19 -14.37
C LEU A 36 18.61 5.55 -15.75
N GLN A 37 17.59 4.83 -16.25
CA GLN A 37 17.64 4.15 -17.55
C GLN A 37 17.16 5.03 -18.72
N SER A 38 16.67 6.25 -18.43
CA SER A 38 16.09 7.15 -19.43
C SER A 38 17.05 7.62 -20.53
N LYS A 39 18.37 7.45 -20.36
CA LYS A 39 19.38 7.84 -21.37
C LYS A 39 19.66 6.76 -22.42
N ASP A 40 19.42 5.49 -22.10
CA ASP A 40 19.72 4.35 -22.99
C ASP A 40 18.44 3.69 -23.57
N LEU A 41 17.27 4.00 -23.00
CA LEU A 41 16.00 3.43 -23.43
C LEU A 41 15.27 4.35 -24.42
N ASN A 42 14.76 3.75 -25.51
CA ASN A 42 13.88 4.43 -26.47
C ASN A 42 12.71 5.10 -25.73
N ALA A 43 12.36 6.33 -26.10
CA ALA A 43 11.29 7.11 -25.46
C ALA A 43 9.95 6.36 -25.37
N ILE A 44 9.69 5.45 -26.31
CA ILE A 44 8.50 4.60 -26.32
C ILE A 44 8.45 3.65 -25.10
N ASN A 45 9.59 3.08 -24.69
CA ASN A 45 9.67 2.17 -23.55
C ASN A 45 9.42 2.91 -22.23
N ILE A 46 9.90 4.14 -22.13
CA ILE A 46 9.68 4.98 -20.94
C ILE A 46 8.18 5.26 -20.75
N ILE A 47 7.45 5.51 -21.83
CA ILE A 47 5.99 5.68 -21.77
C ILE A 47 5.31 4.39 -21.28
N TYR A 48 5.71 3.22 -21.79
CA TYR A 48 5.17 1.95 -21.31
C TYR A 48 5.44 1.70 -19.82
N GLU A 49 6.66 1.94 -19.35
CA GLU A 49 7.01 1.78 -17.94
C GLU A 49 6.25 2.77 -17.03
N ALA A 50 6.17 4.04 -17.42
CA ALA A 50 5.42 5.07 -16.69
C ALA A 50 3.93 4.71 -16.60
N THR A 51 3.37 4.15 -17.67
CA THR A 51 1.99 3.66 -17.67
C THR A 51 1.80 2.49 -16.70
N GLY A 52 2.79 1.60 -16.59
CA GLY A 52 2.80 0.53 -15.58
C GLY A 52 2.77 1.06 -14.14
N ILE A 53 3.56 2.10 -13.85
CA ILE A 53 3.54 2.77 -12.54
C ILE A 53 2.17 3.41 -12.28
N LEU A 54 1.53 4.00 -13.30
CA LEU A 54 0.20 4.60 -13.18
C LEU A 54 -0.86 3.56 -12.78
N ILE A 55 -0.81 2.36 -13.38
CA ILE A 55 -1.70 1.25 -13.01
C ILE A 55 -1.45 0.79 -11.57
N LEU A 56 -0.19 0.67 -11.14
CA LEU A 56 0.17 0.31 -9.77
C LEU A 56 -0.32 1.36 -8.76
N ALA A 57 -0.20 2.65 -9.08
CA ALA A 57 -0.71 3.74 -8.26
C ALA A 57 -2.24 3.67 -8.10
N LEU A 58 -2.96 3.34 -9.19
CA LEU A 58 -4.41 3.14 -9.15
C LEU A 58 -4.80 1.94 -8.27
N ALA A 59 -4.07 0.83 -8.39
CA ALA A 59 -4.28 -0.35 -7.55
C ALA A 59 -4.05 -0.02 -6.07
N ALA A 60 -2.98 0.73 -5.76
CA ALA A 60 -2.67 1.20 -4.41
C ALA A 60 -3.78 2.06 -3.82
N TYR A 61 -4.33 2.95 -4.64
CA TYR A 61 -5.41 3.84 -4.26
C TYR A 61 -6.66 3.04 -3.88
N ILE A 62 -7.08 2.10 -4.72
CA ILE A 62 -8.23 1.23 -4.47
C ILE A 62 -8.02 0.37 -3.21
N MET A 63 -6.82 -0.19 -3.04
CA MET A 63 -6.47 -1.01 -1.89
C MET A 63 -6.55 -0.21 -0.59
N THR A 64 -6.02 1.02 -0.59
CA THR A 64 -6.09 1.94 0.56
C THR A 64 -7.53 2.33 0.90
N LEU A 65 -8.39 2.55 -0.11
CA LEU A 65 -9.82 2.79 0.11
C LEU A 65 -10.53 1.57 0.73
N LYS A 66 -10.24 0.36 0.24
CA LYS A 66 -10.75 -0.89 0.81
C LYS A 66 -10.26 -1.12 2.24
N ASP A 67 -9.02 -0.76 2.54
CA ASP A 67 -8.44 -0.88 3.89
C ASP A 67 -9.22 -0.03 4.91
N LYS A 68 -9.57 1.21 4.54
CA LYS A 68 -10.42 2.10 5.37
C LYS A 68 -11.80 1.50 5.66
N ILE A 69 -12.39 0.80 4.68
CA ILE A 69 -13.70 0.15 4.85
C ILE A 69 -13.56 -1.08 5.77
N SER A 70 -12.48 -1.85 5.63
CA SER A 70 -12.20 -2.99 6.50
C SER A 70 -11.97 -2.56 7.96
N LEU A 71 -11.27 -1.45 8.17
CA LEU A 71 -11.01 -0.92 9.52
C LEU A 71 -12.27 -0.40 10.21
N LYS A 72 -13.14 0.31 9.46
CA LYS A 72 -14.45 0.74 9.99
C LYS A 72 -15.32 -0.44 10.41
N LYS A 73 -15.27 -1.56 9.70
CA LYS A 73 -16.04 -2.76 10.02
C LYS A 73 -15.57 -3.43 11.31
N LEU A 74 -14.28 -3.38 11.61
CA LEU A 74 -13.71 -3.91 12.85
C LEU A 74 -14.08 -3.05 14.06
N ILE A 75 -13.85 -1.74 13.97
CA ILE A 75 -14.19 -0.77 15.03
C ILE A 75 -15.68 -0.79 15.36
N LEU A 76 -16.54 -0.93 14.33
CA LEU A 76 -17.98 -1.05 14.53
C LEU A 76 -18.35 -2.32 15.32
N ARG A 77 -17.59 -3.40 15.14
CA ARG A 77 -17.82 -4.69 15.81
C ARG A 77 -17.38 -4.64 17.28
N GLU A 78 -16.23 -4.04 17.55
CA GLU A 78 -15.77 -3.73 18.92
C GLU A 78 -16.79 -2.85 19.66
N LYS A 79 -17.29 -1.80 19.00
CA LYS A 79 -18.27 -0.89 19.60
C LYS A 79 -19.61 -1.56 19.92
N LEU A 80 -20.02 -2.55 19.11
CA LEU A 80 -21.22 -3.37 19.39
C LEU A 80 -21.00 -4.33 20.57
N GLU A 81 -19.79 -4.87 20.74
CA GLU A 81 -19.46 -5.75 21.87
C GLU A 81 -19.37 -4.97 23.19
N GLU A 82 -18.81 -3.75 23.20
CA GLU A 82 -18.82 -2.86 24.38
C GLU A 82 -20.26 -2.49 24.79
N SER A 83 -21.12 -2.16 23.81
CA SER A 83 -22.53 -1.82 24.05
C SER A 83 -23.33 -2.96 24.67
N GLN A 84 -22.94 -4.22 24.47
CA GLN A 84 -23.62 -5.39 25.05
C GLN A 84 -23.09 -5.78 26.44
N SER A 85 -21.98 -5.20 26.88
CA SER A 85 -21.40 -5.45 28.21
C SER A 85 -21.81 -4.44 29.27
N GLU A 86 -22.46 -3.34 28.87
CA GLU A 86 -22.92 -2.26 29.75
C GLU A 86 -24.43 -2.30 30.07
N ASP A 87 -25.18 -3.27 29.51
CA ASP A 87 -26.59 -3.61 29.81
C ASP A 87 -26.70 -4.93 30.61
#